data_AF-A0A8T4DRU8-F1
#
_entry.id   AF-A0A8T4DRU8-F1
#
_cell.length_a   1.000
_cell.length_b   1.000
_cell.length_c   1.000
_cell.angle_alpha   90.00
_cell.angle_beta   90.00
_cell.angle_gamma   90.00
#
_symmetry.space_group_name_H-M   'P 1'
#
loop_
_entity.id
_entity.type
_entity.pdbx_description
1 polymer ?
#
loop_
_entity_poly.entity_id
_entity_poly.type
_entity_poly.pdbx_seq_one_letter_code
_entity_poly.pdbx_strand_id
1 'polypeptide(L)'
;MEITACPVCGSKNIGIGTLGDGIISGLSSWKEVCRNCGYQGASLVFESEADYQKFLEALSQQKKREDIHIEETDEQGASAKPRQDHAEPPLLSNETHQTTCVSEKKSYLSEFLIAVVLSIVFFILLFVSRYFGVETGIFSHSDLATLLLFVLSSSVAVLVFFFLFIVFVEMIYRHFRKKQK
;
A
#
# COMPACT_ATOMS: atom_id res chain seq x y z
N MET A 1 23.38 14.78 -14.01
CA MET A 1 23.94 13.74 -13.14
C MET A 1 22.97 13.62 -11.99
N GLU A 2 22.37 12.45 -11.78
CA GLU A 2 21.40 12.26 -10.70
C GLU A 2 22.13 11.95 -9.39
N ILE A 3 21.84 12.70 -8.34
CA ILE A 3 22.40 12.52 -7.00
C ILE A 3 21.28 12.10 -6.07
N THR A 4 21.39 10.89 -5.52
CA THR A 4 20.45 10.40 -4.51
C THR A 4 21.04 10.62 -3.12
N ALA A 5 20.30 11.25 -2.21
CA ALA A 5 20.76 11.54 -0.87
C ALA A 5 19.69 11.35 0.21
N CYS A 6 20.17 11.06 1.43
CA CYS A 6 19.32 10.87 2.59
C CYS A 6 18.72 12.21 3.04
N PRO A 7 17.40 12.31 3.28
CA PRO A 7 16.76 13.54 3.74
C PRO A 7 17.22 13.98 5.13
N VAL A 8 17.71 13.06 5.96
CA VAL A 8 18.08 13.34 7.36
C VAL A 8 19.54 13.77 7.49
N CYS A 9 20.46 13.06 6.83
CA CYS A 9 21.90 13.27 7.01
C CYS A 9 22.62 13.76 5.75
N GLY A 10 21.95 13.83 4.61
CA GLY A 10 22.56 14.20 3.33
C GLY A 10 23.52 13.18 2.74
N SER A 11 23.69 12.00 3.38
CA SER A 11 24.54 10.94 2.86
C SER A 11 23.99 10.36 1.55
N LYS A 12 24.89 10.11 0.61
CA LYS A 12 24.61 9.39 -0.65
C LYS A 12 24.62 7.86 -0.49
N ASN A 13 24.93 7.37 0.72
CA ASN A 13 25.04 5.94 1.02
C ASN A 13 23.66 5.34 1.35
N ILE A 14 22.86 5.14 0.31
CA ILE A 14 21.52 4.57 0.39
C ILE A 14 21.56 3.17 -0.23
N GLY A 15 21.02 2.21 0.51
CA GLY A 15 20.94 0.82 0.06
C GLY A 15 19.57 0.22 0.35
N ILE A 16 19.32 -0.95 -0.23
CA ILE A 16 18.15 -1.75 0.13
C ILE A 16 18.36 -2.29 1.55
N GLY A 17 17.36 -2.10 2.40
CA GLY A 17 17.40 -2.60 3.77
C GLY A 17 17.54 -4.11 3.84
N THR A 18 18.42 -4.58 4.72
CA THR A 18 18.68 -6.00 4.96
C THR A 18 18.05 -6.45 6.28
N LEU A 19 18.10 -7.76 6.55
CA LEU A 19 17.67 -8.32 7.85
C LEU A 19 18.40 -7.68 9.04
N GLY A 20 19.64 -7.23 8.85
CA GLY A 20 20.41 -6.50 9.88
C GLY A 20 19.81 -5.14 10.24
N ASP A 21 19.02 -4.55 9.34
CA ASP A 21 18.37 -3.25 9.51
C ASP A 21 16.91 -3.38 10.01
N GLY A 22 16.50 -4.59 10.42
CA GLY A 22 15.14 -4.89 10.89
C GLY A 22 14.10 -5.01 9.77
N ILE A 23 14.51 -5.10 8.51
CA ILE A 23 13.62 -5.22 7.35
C ILE A 23 13.58 -6.68 6.89
N ILE A 24 12.39 -7.28 6.95
CA ILE A 24 12.14 -8.63 6.46
C ILE A 24 11.83 -8.55 4.97
N SER A 25 12.83 -8.87 4.14
CA SER A 25 12.68 -8.97 2.68
C SER A 25 11.56 -9.97 2.35
N GLY A 26 10.56 -9.52 1.60
CA GLY A 26 9.42 -10.34 1.15
C GLY A 26 8.07 -10.02 1.81
N LEU A 27 8.06 -9.41 3.00
CA LEU A 27 6.83 -8.93 3.66
C LEU A 27 6.75 -7.40 3.72
N SER A 28 7.90 -6.75 3.84
CA SER A 28 8.02 -5.30 3.83
C SER A 28 8.51 -4.88 2.45
N SER A 29 7.70 -4.09 1.74
CA SER A 29 8.06 -3.48 0.46
C SER A 29 9.48 -2.92 0.53
N TRP A 30 10.30 -3.25 -0.49
CA TRP A 30 11.68 -2.81 -0.75
C TRP A 30 11.96 -1.40 -0.24
N LYS A 31 12.34 -1.29 1.04
CA LYS A 31 12.48 0.00 1.71
C LYS A 31 13.95 0.40 1.65
N GLU A 32 14.18 1.57 1.07
CA GLU A 32 15.50 2.21 1.06
C GLU A 32 15.91 2.59 2.50
N VAL A 33 17.17 2.32 2.82
CA VAL A 33 17.78 2.62 4.12
C VAL A 33 19.08 3.37 3.92
N CYS A 34 19.27 4.47 4.64
CA CYS A 34 20.55 5.14 4.72
C CYS A 34 21.48 4.39 5.68
N ARG A 35 22.64 3.95 5.18
CA ARG A 35 23.62 3.19 5.99
C ARG A 35 24.36 4.04 7.02
N ASN A 36 24.31 5.37 6.89
CA ASN A 36 25.02 6.26 7.81
C ASN A 36 24.17 6.62 9.03
N CYS A 37 22.87 6.89 8.86
CA CYS A 37 21.99 7.31 9.96
C CYS A 37 20.83 6.36 10.24
N GLY A 38 20.68 5.27 9.49
CA GLY A 38 19.61 4.29 9.67
C GLY A 38 18.22 4.77 9.21
N TYR A 39 18.12 5.94 8.57
CA TYR A 39 16.85 6.45 8.05
C TYR A 39 16.23 5.45 7.06
N GLN A 40 14.96 5.07 7.30
CA GLN A 40 14.21 4.16 6.45
C GLN A 40 13.08 4.91 5.73
N GLY A 41 13.18 5.10 4.43
CA GLY A 41 12.20 5.87 3.67
C GLY A 41 12.71 6.25 2.28
N ALA A 42 11.88 6.99 1.55
CA ALA A 42 12.25 7.46 0.22
C ALA A 42 13.46 8.42 0.28
N SER A 43 14.40 8.21 -0.61
CA SER A 43 15.52 9.12 -0.82
C SER A 43 15.14 10.36 -1.61
N LEU A 44 15.91 11.44 -1.44
CA LEU A 44 15.78 12.65 -2.26
C LEU A 44 16.68 12.51 -3.50
N VAL A 45 16.13 12.83 -4.66
CA VAL A 45 16.85 12.82 -5.94
C VAL A 45 17.07 14.26 -6.38
N PHE A 46 18.31 14.61 -6.66
CA PHE A 46 18.73 15.93 -7.13
C PHE A 46 19.27 15.81 -8.56
N GLU A 47 18.83 16.70 -9.43
CA GLU A 47 19.25 16.72 -10.85
C GLU A 47 20.59 17.47 -11.05
N SER A 48 20.97 18.31 -10.08
CA SER A 48 22.17 19.14 -10.11
C SER A 48 22.94 19.08 -8.78
N GLU A 49 24.26 19.26 -8.87
CA GLU A 49 25.13 19.35 -7.68
C GLU A 49 24.90 20.64 -6.88
N ALA A 50 24.49 21.72 -7.56
CA ALA A 50 24.17 22.99 -6.92
C ALA A 50 22.95 22.86 -6.00
N ASP A 51 21.91 22.12 -6.41
CA ASP A 51 20.72 21.91 -5.57
C ASP A 51 21.01 20.99 -4.39
N TYR A 52 21.87 19.99 -4.60
CA TYR A 52 22.37 19.15 -3.52
C TYR A 52 23.17 19.96 -2.49
N GLN A 53 24.01 20.92 -2.92
CA GLN A 53 24.75 21.80 -2.02
C GLN A 53 23.83 22.71 -1.21
N LYS A 54 22.84 23.35 -1.85
CA LYS A 54 21.82 24.16 -1.14
C LYS A 54 21.09 23.34 -0.08
N PHE A 55 20.79 22.08 -0.38
CA PHE A 55 20.17 21.17 0.57
C PHE A 55 21.08 20.87 1.78
N LEU A 56 22.37 20.59 1.56
CA LEU A 56 23.33 20.39 2.65
C LEU A 56 23.49 21.63 3.53
N GLU A 57 23.51 22.82 2.92
CA GLU A 57 23.54 24.09 3.63
C GLU A 57 22.29 24.27 4.51
N ALA A 58 21.10 24.03 3.95
CA ALA A 58 19.84 24.09 4.69
C ALA A 58 19.82 23.10 5.87
N LEU A 59 20.27 21.86 5.67
CA LEU A 59 20.37 20.86 6.75
C LEU A 59 21.32 21.30 7.87
N SER A 60 22.45 21.92 7.53
CA SER A 60 23.40 22.41 8.54
C SER A 60 22.83 23.55 9.37
N GLN A 61 22.06 24.45 8.75
CA GLN A 61 21.41 25.57 9.43
C GLN A 61 20.27 25.08 10.35
N GLN A 62 19.53 24.06 9.94
CA GLN A 62 18.49 23.46 10.76
C GLN A 62 19.08 22.82 12.02
N LYS A 63 20.12 21.99 11.88
CA LYS A 63 20.80 21.37 13.04
C LYS A 63 21.34 22.42 14.01
N LYS A 64 21.96 23.48 13.49
CA LYS A 64 22.47 24.57 14.31
C LYS A 64 21.37 25.32 15.07
N ARG A 65 20.16 25.47 14.50
CA ARG A 65 19.02 26.08 15.19
C ARG A 65 18.42 25.17 16.27
N GLU A 66 18.40 23.86 16.03
CA GLU A 66 17.93 22.88 17.01
C GLU A 66 18.88 22.81 18.23
N ASP A 67 20.20 22.86 18.01
CA ASP A 67 21.19 22.85 19.10
C ASP A 67 21.13 24.14 19.96
N ILE A 68 20.91 25.31 19.35
CA ILE A 68 20.77 26.59 20.08
C ILE A 68 19.50 26.60 20.96
N HIS A 69 18.44 25.89 20.55
CA HIS A 69 17.17 25.87 21.29
C HIS A 69 17.20 24.90 22.50
N ILE A 70 18.17 23.99 22.57
CA ILE A 70 18.30 23.02 23.68
C ILE A 70 19.10 23.64 24.84
N GLU A 71 20.05 24.55 24.59
CA GLU A 71 20.86 25.17 25.65
C GLU A 71 20.13 26.28 26.44
N GLU A 72 19.03 26.84 25.95
CA GLU A 72 18.28 27.90 26.67
C GLU A 72 17.13 27.38 27.56
N THR A 73 16.89 26.07 27.62
CA THR A 73 15.74 25.50 28.37
C THR A 73 16.17 24.62 29.55
N ASP A 74 17.19 25.02 30.30
CA ASP A 74 17.57 24.34 31.54
C ASP A 74 17.84 25.27 32.72
N GLU A 75 17.24 26.46 32.73
CA GLU A 75 16.98 27.17 33.98
C GLU A 75 15.60 27.85 33.99
N GLN A 76 14.88 27.60 35.09
CA GLN A 76 13.71 28.32 35.61
C GLN A 76 12.33 27.76 35.25
N GLY A 77 11.80 27.05 36.23
CA GLY A 77 10.39 26.72 36.31
C GLY A 77 9.48 27.93 36.58
N ALA A 78 8.19 27.61 36.55
CA ALA A 78 7.05 28.37 37.05
C ALA A 78 6.47 29.50 36.17
N SER A 79 5.31 29.16 35.60
CA SER A 79 4.07 29.96 35.65
C SER A 79 3.84 31.09 34.62
N ALA A 80 2.59 31.07 34.13
CA ALA A 80 1.77 32.19 33.67
C ALA A 80 1.92 32.72 32.21
N LYS A 81 0.84 32.44 31.47
CA LYS A 81 0.22 33.18 30.35
C LYS A 81 0.59 34.68 30.26
N PRO A 82 0.66 35.24 29.04
CA PRO A 82 -0.44 36.15 28.68
C PRO A 82 -0.91 36.09 27.20
N ARG A 83 -2.16 36.52 27.05
CA ARG A 83 -2.91 36.88 25.83
C ARG A 83 -2.36 38.18 25.20
N GLN A 84 -2.45 38.33 23.88
CA GLN A 84 -2.72 39.63 23.26
C GLN A 84 -3.40 39.50 21.89
N ASP A 85 -4.28 40.48 21.65
CA ASP A 85 -5.36 40.52 20.68
C ASP A 85 -4.98 41.04 19.28
N HIS A 86 -5.71 40.54 18.29
CA HIS A 86 -6.20 41.15 17.04
C HIS A 86 -5.52 42.40 16.44
N ALA A 87 -5.06 42.24 15.19
CA ALA A 87 -5.29 43.21 14.11
C ALA A 87 -5.43 42.47 12.75
N GLU A 88 -6.57 42.68 12.08
CA GLU A 88 -6.92 42.34 10.68
C GLU A 88 -7.25 43.68 9.98
N PRO A 89 -7.46 43.82 8.64
CA PRO A 89 -7.26 42.93 7.46
C PRO A 89 -6.59 43.75 6.29
N PRO A 90 -6.63 43.45 4.94
CA PRO A 90 -7.72 42.86 4.13
C PRO A 90 -7.34 41.72 3.13
N LEU A 91 -8.26 40.75 3.05
CA LEU A 91 -8.86 40.10 1.86
C LEU A 91 -8.00 39.90 0.59
N LEU A 92 -7.71 38.63 0.27
CA LEU A 92 -7.93 38.11 -1.08
C LEU A 92 -8.23 36.60 -1.09
N SER A 93 -9.47 36.30 -1.51
CA SER A 93 -9.91 35.15 -2.30
C SER A 93 -9.56 33.72 -1.88
N ASN A 94 -10.62 32.98 -1.56
CA ASN A 94 -10.97 31.67 -2.10
C ASN A 94 -9.86 30.59 -2.09
N GLU A 95 -9.97 29.67 -1.14
CA GLU A 95 -10.52 28.33 -1.43
C GLU A 95 -10.58 27.55 -0.12
N THR A 96 -11.80 27.46 0.42
CA THR A 96 -12.16 26.48 1.43
C THR A 96 -12.05 25.10 0.80
N HIS A 97 -10.85 24.54 0.72
CA HIS A 97 -10.70 23.09 0.62
C HIS A 97 -11.06 22.50 1.98
N GLN A 98 -12.37 22.43 2.20
CA GLN A 98 -13.00 21.38 2.99
C GLN A 98 -12.59 20.07 2.33
N THR A 99 -11.39 19.57 2.63
CA THR A 99 -11.08 18.16 2.44
C THR A 99 -11.90 17.45 3.49
N THR A 100 -13.17 17.25 3.15
CA THR A 100 -13.97 16.19 3.74
C THR A 100 -13.09 14.96 3.67
N CYS A 101 -12.67 14.50 4.84
CA CYS A 101 -12.10 13.16 5.01
C CYS A 101 -13.22 12.16 4.74
N VAL A 102 -13.72 12.11 3.50
CA VAL A 102 -14.41 10.96 2.97
C VAL A 102 -13.34 9.90 2.93
N SER A 103 -13.28 9.11 4.00
CA SER A 103 -12.68 7.80 3.96
C SER A 103 -13.40 7.04 2.84
N GLU A 104 -12.89 7.15 1.61
CA GLU A 104 -13.16 6.21 0.53
C GLU A 104 -12.75 4.84 1.05
N LYS A 105 -13.70 4.19 1.70
CA LYS A 105 -13.59 2.79 2.11
C LYS A 105 -13.72 2.00 0.81
N LYS A 106 -12.62 1.98 0.07
CA LYS A 106 -12.51 1.51 -1.31
C LYS A 106 -13.27 0.21 -1.53
N SER A 107 -14.00 0.22 -2.63
CA SER A 107 -14.90 -0.79 -3.22
C SER A 107 -14.26 -2.16 -3.54
N TYR A 108 -13.19 -2.56 -2.86
CA TYR A 108 -12.54 -3.85 -3.05
C TYR A 108 -13.48 -5.03 -2.81
N LEU A 109 -14.44 -4.88 -1.89
CA LEU A 109 -15.43 -5.94 -1.62
C LEU A 109 -16.42 -6.11 -2.77
N SER A 110 -16.82 -5.03 -3.44
CA SER A 110 -17.72 -5.13 -4.59
C SER A 110 -16.99 -5.65 -5.83
N GLU A 111 -15.74 -5.24 -6.06
CA GLU A 111 -14.92 -5.80 -7.15
C GLU A 111 -14.69 -7.30 -6.96
N PHE A 112 -14.36 -7.70 -5.72
CA PHE A 112 -14.20 -9.10 -5.37
C PHE A 112 -15.51 -9.89 -5.55
N LEU A 113 -16.65 -9.36 -5.09
CA LEU A 113 -17.95 -10.00 -5.25
C LEU A 113 -18.32 -10.18 -6.74
N ILE A 114 -18.06 -9.16 -7.56
CA ILE A 114 -18.27 -9.22 -9.01
C ILE A 114 -17.39 -10.30 -9.64
N ALA A 115 -16.10 -10.39 -9.26
CA ALA A 115 -15.20 -11.42 -9.76
C ALA A 115 -15.67 -12.84 -9.41
N VAL A 116 -16.18 -13.04 -8.18
CA VAL A 116 -16.74 -14.33 -7.74
C VAL A 116 -17.98 -14.68 -8.56
N VAL A 117 -18.92 -13.73 -8.73
CA VAL A 117 -20.14 -13.95 -9.52
C VAL A 117 -19.80 -14.26 -10.97
N LEU A 118 -18.88 -13.52 -11.59
CA LEU A 118 -18.43 -13.77 -12.96
C LEU A 118 -17.76 -15.15 -13.10
N SER A 119 -16.98 -15.58 -12.11
CA SER A 119 -16.40 -16.92 -12.08
C SER A 119 -17.49 -17.99 -12.06
N ILE A 120 -18.48 -17.87 -11.17
CA ILE A 120 -19.60 -18.82 -11.07
C ILE A 120 -20.39 -18.87 -12.39
N VAL A 121 -20.72 -17.72 -12.97
CA VAL A 121 -21.44 -17.65 -14.26
C VAL A 121 -20.62 -18.31 -15.38
N PHE A 122 -19.31 -18.06 -15.42
CA PHE A 122 -18.42 -18.69 -16.39
C PHE A 122 -18.39 -20.23 -16.23
N PHE A 123 -18.33 -20.73 -14.99
CA PHE A 123 -18.42 -22.17 -14.73
C PHE A 123 -19.77 -22.77 -15.14
N ILE A 124 -20.87 -22.07 -14.88
CA ILE A 124 -22.20 -22.50 -15.32
C ILE A 124 -22.27 -22.54 -16.85
N LEU A 125 -21.77 -21.51 -17.54
CA LEU A 125 -21.74 -21.47 -19.01
C LEU A 125 -20.90 -22.59 -19.60
N LEU A 126 -19.73 -22.90 -19.03
CA LEU A 126 -18.91 -24.05 -19.45
C LEU A 126 -19.64 -25.37 -19.21
N PHE A 127 -20.30 -25.51 -18.07
CA PHE A 127 -21.04 -26.71 -17.70
C PHE A 127 -22.25 -26.92 -18.63
N VAL A 128 -23.04 -25.87 -18.86
CA VAL A 128 -24.19 -25.87 -19.78
C VAL A 128 -23.73 -26.13 -21.21
N SER A 129 -22.65 -25.50 -21.68
CA SER A 129 -22.12 -25.74 -23.03
C SER A 129 -21.65 -27.18 -23.22
N ARG A 130 -21.09 -27.80 -22.17
CA ARG A 130 -20.74 -29.23 -22.15
C ARG A 130 -21.98 -30.13 -22.10
N TYR A 131 -23.00 -29.76 -21.32
CA TYR A 131 -24.24 -30.54 -21.17
C TYR A 131 -25.09 -30.50 -22.45
N PHE A 132 -25.18 -29.34 -23.10
CA PHE A 132 -25.86 -29.18 -24.39
C PHE A 132 -25.01 -29.63 -25.59
N GLY A 133 -23.69 -29.77 -25.42
CA GLY A 133 -22.76 -30.25 -26.46
C GLY A 133 -22.82 -31.76 -26.74
N VAL A 134 -23.80 -32.49 -26.20
CA VAL A 134 -23.95 -33.94 -26.38
C VAL A 134 -24.67 -34.33 -27.68
N GLU A 135 -25.08 -33.38 -28.52
CA GLU A 135 -25.68 -33.70 -29.84
C GLU A 135 -24.80 -33.39 -31.07
N THR A 136 -23.59 -32.85 -30.91
CA THR A 136 -22.68 -32.68 -32.06
C THR A 136 -21.75 -33.89 -32.16
N GLY A 137 -22.22 -34.89 -32.92
CA GLY A 137 -21.57 -36.19 -33.14
C GLY A 137 -20.16 -36.13 -33.73
N ILE A 138 -19.15 -35.95 -32.87
CA ILE A 138 -17.72 -35.99 -33.28
C ILE A 138 -16.88 -36.98 -32.45
N PHE A 139 -17.45 -37.69 -31.46
CA PHE A 139 -16.69 -38.67 -30.67
C PHE A 139 -17.20 -40.10 -30.83
N SER A 140 -17.00 -40.65 -32.04
CA SER A 140 -16.66 -42.07 -32.09
C SER A 140 -15.18 -42.18 -31.75
N HIS A 141 -14.80 -43.12 -30.88
CA HIS A 141 -13.44 -43.60 -30.63
C HIS A 141 -12.57 -43.15 -29.43
N SER A 142 -13.02 -42.40 -28.42
CA SER A 142 -12.22 -42.33 -27.16
C SER A 142 -13.02 -42.10 -25.87
N ASP A 143 -13.73 -43.14 -25.45
CA ASP A 143 -14.45 -43.22 -24.16
C ASP A 143 -13.55 -42.82 -22.97
N LEU A 144 -12.28 -43.24 -22.99
CA LEU A 144 -11.32 -42.95 -21.93
C LEU A 144 -10.88 -41.49 -21.89
N ALA A 145 -10.72 -40.83 -23.04
CA ALA A 145 -10.28 -39.43 -23.09
C ALA A 145 -11.40 -38.49 -22.61
N THR A 146 -12.64 -38.78 -23.00
CA THR A 146 -13.82 -38.05 -22.53
C THR A 146 -14.01 -38.21 -21.03
N LEU A 147 -13.83 -39.42 -20.49
CA LEU A 147 -13.94 -39.72 -19.06
C LEU A 147 -12.80 -39.05 -18.26
N LEU A 148 -11.57 -39.06 -18.78
CA LEU A 148 -10.43 -38.33 -18.19
C LEU A 148 -10.68 -36.82 -18.18
N LEU A 149 -11.12 -36.24 -19.29
CA LEU A 149 -11.46 -34.82 -19.36
C LEU A 149 -12.61 -34.48 -18.41
N PHE A 150 -13.58 -35.38 -18.23
CA PHE A 150 -14.67 -35.21 -17.27
C PHE A 150 -14.14 -35.19 -15.82
N VAL A 151 -13.37 -36.20 -15.43
CA VAL A 151 -12.79 -36.31 -14.08
C VAL A 151 -11.86 -35.13 -13.79
N LEU A 152 -11.01 -34.75 -14.74
CA LEU A 152 -10.12 -33.59 -14.60
C LEU A 152 -10.92 -32.29 -14.48
N SER A 153 -11.90 -32.05 -15.35
CA SER A 153 -12.74 -30.85 -15.26
C SER A 153 -13.54 -30.77 -13.97
N SER A 154 -14.07 -31.90 -13.48
CA SER A 154 -14.80 -32.00 -12.22
C SER A 154 -13.87 -31.71 -11.03
N SER A 155 -12.67 -32.30 -11.01
CA SER A 155 -11.70 -32.05 -9.94
C SER A 155 -11.25 -30.59 -9.87
N VAL A 156 -11.03 -29.94 -11.02
CA VAL A 156 -10.69 -28.52 -11.09
C VAL A 156 -11.85 -27.66 -10.59
N ALA A 157 -13.09 -27.97 -10.97
CA ALA A 157 -14.26 -27.25 -10.49
C ALA A 157 -14.43 -27.35 -8.96
N VAL A 158 -14.21 -28.54 -8.40
CA VAL A 158 -14.24 -28.76 -6.95
C VAL A 158 -13.13 -27.96 -6.25
N LEU A 159 -11.91 -27.97 -6.78
CA LEU A 159 -10.80 -27.20 -6.22
C LEU A 159 -11.08 -25.69 -6.24
N VAL A 160 -11.62 -25.17 -7.34
CA VAL A 160 -11.99 -23.75 -7.44
C VAL A 160 -13.13 -23.42 -6.49
N PHE A 161 -14.12 -24.30 -6.34
CA PHE A 161 -15.19 -24.13 -5.36
C PHE A 161 -14.66 -24.04 -3.92
N PHE A 162 -13.77 -24.96 -3.52
CA PHE A 162 -13.16 -24.92 -2.19
C PHE A 162 -12.31 -23.67 -1.98
N PHE A 163 -11.55 -23.24 -2.99
CA PHE A 163 -10.79 -21.99 -2.92
C PHE A 163 -11.72 -20.79 -2.70
N LEU A 164 -12.79 -20.66 -3.49
CA LEU A 164 -13.79 -19.60 -3.32
C LEU A 164 -14.48 -19.68 -1.95
N PHE A 165 -14.79 -20.88 -1.46
CA PHE A 165 -15.40 -21.09 -0.15
C PHE A 165 -14.47 -20.63 0.98
N ILE A 166 -13.18 -20.99 0.94
CA ILE A 166 -12.18 -20.56 1.94
C ILE A 166 -12.08 -19.03 1.96
N VAL A 167 -11.97 -18.39 0.79
CA VAL A 167 -11.89 -16.94 0.70
C VAL A 167 -13.18 -16.28 1.21
N PHE A 168 -14.34 -16.87 0.92
CA PHE A 168 -15.63 -16.38 1.42
C PHE A 168 -15.73 -16.47 2.95
N VAL A 169 -15.32 -17.60 3.55
CA VAL A 169 -15.26 -17.77 5.00
C VAL A 169 -14.30 -16.75 5.62
N GLU A 170 -13.14 -16.52 5.02
CA GLU A 170 -12.19 -15.53 5.50
C GLU A 170 -12.75 -14.10 5.40
N MET A 171 -13.46 -13.79 4.32
CA MET A 171 -14.14 -12.50 4.14
C MET A 171 -15.20 -12.28 5.22
N ILE A 172 -16.04 -13.28 5.49
CA ILE A 172 -17.05 -13.25 6.55
C ILE A 172 -16.37 -13.07 7.91
N TYR A 173 -15.32 -13.85 8.19
CA TYR A 173 -14.57 -13.79 9.44
C TYR A 173 -13.99 -12.39 9.68
N ARG A 174 -13.34 -11.80 8.67
CA ARG A 174 -12.82 -10.42 8.72
C ARG A 174 -13.95 -9.40 8.90
N HIS A 175 -15.12 -9.62 8.32
CA HIS A 175 -16.28 -8.73 8.47
C HIS A 175 -16.83 -8.74 9.91
N PHE A 176 -17.01 -9.93 10.51
CA PHE A 176 -17.49 -10.04 11.89
C PHE A 176 -16.47 -9.52 12.90
N ARG A 177 -15.17 -9.80 12.71
CA ARG A 177 -14.11 -9.30 13.60
C ARG A 177 -14.05 -7.77 13.63
N LYS A 178 -14.37 -7.09 12.53
CA LYS A 178 -14.43 -5.62 12.46
C LYS A 178 -15.64 -5.01 13.19
N LYS A 179 -16.70 -5.78 13.47
CA LYS A 179 -17.87 -5.30 14.22
C LYS A 179 -17.73 -5.42 15.74
N GLN A 180 -16.73 -6.17 16.23
CA GLN A 180 -16.47 -6.35 17.67
C GLN A 180 -15.41 -5.39 18.25
N LYS A 181 -14.82 -4.52 17.42
CA LYS A 181 -13.99 -3.40 17.85
C LYS A 181 -14.80 -2.11 17.70
#